data_AF-A0A0D3BIU9-F1
#
_entry.id   AF-A0A0D3BIU9-F1
#
_cell.length_a   1.000
_cell.length_b   1.000
_cell.length_c   1.000
_cell.angle_alpha   90.00
_cell.angle_beta   90.00
_cell.angle_gamma   90.00
#
_symmetry.space_group_name_H-M   'P 1'
#
loop_
_entity.id
_entity.type
_entity.pdbx_description
1 polymer ?
#
loop_
_entity_poly.entity_id
_entity_poly.type
_entity_poly.pdbx_seq_one_letter_code
_entity_poly.pdbx_strand_id
1 'polypeptide(L)' 'SLNWRPGVRHSTFESLRLGRSSQSIASCFLRFWDSLNLKKDMEFVRITVLFLDENIP' A
#
# COMPACT_ATOMS: atom_id res chain seq x y z
N SER A 1 7.70 -12.52 -15.66
CA SER A 1 8.52 -11.44 -16.24
C SER A 1 8.34 -10.20 -15.38
N LEU A 2 9.40 -9.76 -14.70
CA LEU A 2 9.39 -8.53 -13.91
C LEU A 2 9.41 -7.33 -14.87
N ASN A 3 8.38 -6.49 -14.83
CA ASN A 3 8.28 -5.25 -15.59
C ASN A 3 9.29 -4.22 -15.05
N TRP A 4 10.57 -4.37 -15.39
CA TRP A 4 11.60 -3.40 -15.03
C TRP A 4 11.47 -2.19 -15.97
N ARG A 5 10.89 -1.10 -15.47
CA ARG A 5 10.81 0.19 -16.18
C ARG A 5 11.92 1.10 -15.65
N PRO A 6 13.01 1.35 -16.40
CA PRO A 6 14.22 2.04 -15.89
C PRO A 6 14.03 3.51 -15.46
N GLY A 7 12.82 4.07 -15.60
CA GLY A 7 12.50 5.45 -15.23
C GLY A 7 11.63 5.60 -13.98
N VAL A 8 11.11 4.51 -13.41
CA VAL A 8 10.32 4.57 -12.17
C VAL A 8 11.28 4.34 -11.02
N ARG A 9 11.65 5.39 -10.28
CA ARG A 9 12.36 5.22 -9.01
C ARG A 9 11.45 4.43 -8.08
N HIS A 10 11.85 3.21 -7.76
CA HIS A 10 11.11 2.36 -6.84
C HIS A 10 11.23 2.94 -5.43
N SER A 11 10.17 3.60 -4.97
CA SER A 11 10.02 4.02 -3.58
C SER A 11 9.63 2.79 -2.75
N THR A 12 10.52 2.38 -1.84
CA THR A 12 10.25 1.37 -0.80
C THR A 12 9.34 1.94 0.29
N PHE A 13 8.83 1.11 1.19
CA PHE A 13 8.05 1.56 2.34
C PHE A 13 8.86 2.53 3.22
N GLU A 14 10.18 2.36 3.30
CA GLU A 14 11.11 3.25 4.02
C GLU A 14 11.09 4.69 3.52
N SER A 15 10.65 4.94 2.28
CA SER A 15 10.55 6.29 1.71
C SER A 15 9.29 7.04 2.15
N LEU A 16 8.30 6.33 2.73
CA LEU A 16 7.07 6.95 3.20
C LEU A 16 7.36 7.87 4.38
N ARG A 17 6.77 9.07 4.34
CA ARG A 17 6.90 10.08 5.39
C ARG A 17 5.54 10.61 5.78
N LEU A 18 5.32 10.76 7.09
CA LEU A 18 4.14 11.46 7.60
C LEU A 18 4.22 12.94 7.19
N GLY A 19 3.07 13.55 6.84
CA GLY A 19 2.99 14.96 6.46
C GLY A 19 3.11 15.25 4.95
N ARG A 20 3.33 14.24 4.11
CA ARG A 20 3.17 14.36 2.65
C ARG A 20 1.77 13.93 2.22
N SER A 21 1.07 14.81 1.51
CA SER A 21 -0.32 14.59 1.08
C SER A 21 -0.47 13.56 -0.03
N SER A 22 0.55 13.37 -0.87
CA SER A 22 0.55 12.39 -1.97
C SER A 22 1.91 11.71 -2.08
N GLN A 23 1.90 10.38 -2.08
CA GLN A 23 3.08 9.52 -2.17
C GLN A 23 2.72 8.29 -2.99
N SER A 24 3.67 7.80 -3.79
CA SER A 24 3.53 6.58 -4.58
C SER A 24 4.63 5.60 -4.23
N ILE A 25 4.27 4.33 -4.20
CA ILE A 25 5.16 3.19 -3.97
C ILE A 25 4.88 2.11 -5.01
N ALA A 26 5.88 1.28 -5.29
CA ALA A 26 5.71 0.06 -6.05
C ALA A 26 5.76 -1.11 -5.06
N SER A 27 4.71 -1.93 -5.02
CA SER A 27 4.59 -3.03 -4.06
C SER A 27 3.84 -4.22 -4.63
N CYS A 28 4.12 -5.41 -4.12
CA CYS A 28 3.37 -6.63 -4.37
C CYS A 28 2.18 -6.74 -3.39
N PHE A 29 0.98 -6.99 -3.92
CA PHE A 29 -0.22 -7.23 -3.12
C PHE A 29 -0.21 -8.64 -2.52
N LEU A 30 -0.36 -8.74 -1.19
CA LEU A 30 -0.33 -10.02 -0.49
C LEU A 30 -1.71 -10.45 0.03
N ARG A 31 -2.44 -9.56 0.70
CA ARG A 31 -3.75 -9.90 1.27
C ARG A 31 -4.66 -8.69 1.45
N PHE A 32 -5.97 -8.92 1.31
CA PHE A 32 -7.03 -7.95 1.53
C PHE A 32 -8.01 -8.48 2.59
N TRP A 33 -8.42 -7.60 3.50
CA TRP A 33 -9.51 -7.84 4.44
C TRP A 33 -10.56 -6.76 4.27
N ASP A 34 -11.78 -7.20 4.02
CA ASP A 34 -12.96 -6.36 3.97
C ASP A 34 -13.61 -6.27 5.35
N SER A 35 -13.86 -5.07 5.87
CA SER A 35 -14.56 -4.87 7.16
C SER A 35 -16.07 -4.70 6.99
N LEU A 36 -16.67 -5.39 6.02
CA LEU A 36 -18.01 -5.10 5.50
C LEU A 36 -19.16 -5.08 6.54
N ASN A 37 -18.93 -5.41 7.81
CA ASN A 37 -19.97 -5.51 8.83
C ASN A 37 -19.62 -4.90 10.21
N LEU A 38 -18.93 -3.76 10.29
CA LEU A 38 -19.00 -2.94 11.50
C LEU A 38 -20.18 -1.96 11.40
N LYS A 39 -21.39 -2.51 11.24
CA LYS A 39 -22.65 -1.76 11.24
C LYS A 39 -23.46 -2.11 12.48
N LYS A 40 -23.21 -1.35 13.54
CA LYS A 40 -24.26 -0.65 14.25
C LYS A 40 -23.79 0.80 14.28
N ASP A 41 -24.48 1.66 13.55
CA ASP A 41 -24.30 3.11 13.60
C ASP A 41 -23.15 3.67 12.72
N MET A 42 -23.24 3.38 11.42
CA MET A 42 -22.84 4.27 10.30
C MET A 42 -21.48 4.99 10.20
N GLU A 43 -20.44 4.73 11.00
CA GLU A 43 -19.29 5.67 10.96
C GLU A 43 -18.06 5.29 10.10
N PHE A 44 -17.59 4.04 9.99
CA PHE A 44 -16.40 3.76 9.16
C PHE A 44 -16.36 2.37 8.52
N VAL A 45 -16.33 2.32 7.18
CA VAL A 45 -15.88 1.14 6.42
C VAL A 45 -14.36 1.19 6.34
N ARG A 46 -13.68 0.16 6.87
CA ARG A 46 -12.22 0.06 6.93
C ARG A 46 -11.74 -1.14 6.13
N ILE A 47 -11.19 -0.91 4.94
CA ILE A 47 -10.41 -1.94 4.29
C ILE A 47 -9.01 -2.01 4.92
N THR A 48 -8.49 -3.22 5.10
CA THR A 48 -7.08 -3.43 5.45
C THR A 48 -6.40 -4.18 4.32
N VAL A 49 -5.27 -3.64 3.83
CA VAL A 49 -4.50 -4.24 2.75
C VAL A 49 -3.06 -4.44 3.20
N LEU A 50 -2.52 -5.62 2.94
CA LEU A 50 -1.13 -5.97 3.21
C LEU A 50 -0.37 -6.05 1.89
N PHE A 51 0.73 -5.29 1.83
CA PHE A 51 1.64 -5.22 0.70
C PHE A 51 3.06 -5.63 1.12
N LEU A 52 3.84 -6.13 0.18
CA LEU A 52 5.28 -6.38 0.31
C LEU A 52 6.03 -5.47 -0.66
N ASP A 53 7.15 -4.89 -0.25
CA ASP A 53 8.10 -4.25 -1.15
C ASP A 53 9.35 -5.09 -1.32
N GLU A 54 10.04 -4.88 -2.44
CA GLU A 54 11.33 -5.50 -2.69
C GLU A 54 12.37 -4.67 -1.95
N ASN A 55 12.85 -5.16 -0.81
CA ASN A 55 14.01 -4.57 -0.16
C ASN A 55 15.24 -4.93 -0.99
N ILE A 56 15.65 -4.03 -1.89
CA ILE A 56 16.90 -4.15 -2.63
C ILE A 56 18.01 -3.77 -1.64
N PRO A 57 18.91 -4.70 -1.24
CA PRO A 57 20.00 -4.43 -0.31
C PRO A 57 21.01 -3.41 -0.86
#